data_AF-A0AAD5NID7-F1
#
_entry.id   AF-A0AAD5NID7-F1
#
_cell.length_a   1.000
_cell.length_b   1.000
_cell.length_c   1.000
_cell.angle_alpha   90.00
_cell.angle_beta   90.00
_cell.angle_gamma   90.00
#
_symmetry.space_group_name_H-M   'P 1'
#
loop_
_entity.id
_entity.type
_entity.pdbx_description
1 polymer ?
#
loop_
_entity_poly.entity_id
_entity_poly.type
_entity_poly.pdbx_seq_one_letter_code
_entity_poly.pdbx_strand_id
1 'polypeptide(L)'
;MKLGINLQTVHRWFLRSWLTDESPAEGSFTFGMDPNLTDRLIFKWHGEVQWTSGLWPNGEEFKSWVDRGYNFSYTSNEQEKYFSYSVKEDVTSFPSLQIGQYGDLYDDSGFSITDIAICNRGSSYFEVKSGLMSSVDGTKFRESNNMTLFDCRLKCDKNCSCVAYAATNRENETGCEIWSRGTKFIKSHTDDSRTIYLEVQPKGKSASITRLL
;
A
#
# COMPACT_ATOMS: atom_id res chain seq x y z
N MET A 1 -6.87 -19.82 9.17
CA MET A 1 -7.84 -19.00 8.41
C MET A 1 -7.99 -19.55 6.99
N LYS A 2 -9.11 -19.29 6.29
CA LYS A 2 -9.25 -19.54 4.84
C LYS A 2 -9.16 -18.20 4.07
N LEU A 3 -8.57 -18.22 2.88
CA LEU A 3 -8.51 -17.11 1.93
C LEU A 3 -8.91 -17.66 0.55
N GLY A 4 -10.11 -17.35 0.07
CA GLY A 4 -10.72 -18.10 -1.02
C GLY A 4 -12.20 -17.81 -1.24
N ILE A 5 -12.91 -18.79 -1.80
CA ILE A 5 -14.34 -18.71 -2.15
C ILE A 5 -15.04 -20.04 -1.88
N ASN A 6 -16.24 -19.97 -1.30
CA ASN A 6 -17.19 -21.06 -1.33
C ASN A 6 -17.99 -20.98 -2.64
N LEU A 7 -17.95 -22.05 -3.44
CA LEU A 7 -18.55 -22.08 -4.78
C LEU A 7 -20.08 -22.20 -4.74
N GLN A 8 -20.65 -22.70 -3.63
CA GLN A 8 -22.09 -22.89 -3.46
C GLN A 8 -22.81 -21.61 -3.01
N THR A 9 -22.19 -20.84 -2.09
CA THR A 9 -22.75 -19.59 -1.55
C THR A 9 -22.19 -18.33 -2.22
N VAL A 10 -21.17 -18.47 -3.07
CA VAL A 10 -20.38 -17.38 -3.69
C VAL A 10 -19.66 -16.49 -2.65
N HIS A 11 -19.70 -16.87 -1.37
CA HIS A 11 -19.07 -16.12 -0.28
C HIS A 11 -17.54 -16.20 -0.38
N ARG A 12 -16.87 -15.06 -0.21
CA ARG A 12 -15.41 -14.92 -0.34
C ARG A 12 -14.78 -14.61 1.00
N TRP A 13 -13.73 -15.35 1.35
CA TRP A 13 -12.87 -15.08 2.49
C TRP A 13 -11.62 -14.34 2.01
N PHE A 14 -11.40 -13.13 2.52
CA PHE A 14 -10.25 -12.29 2.22
C PHE A 14 -9.97 -11.37 3.40
N LEU A 15 -8.75 -10.90 3.53
CA LEU A 15 -8.40 -9.81 4.43
C LEU A 15 -8.71 -8.46 3.79
N ARG A 16 -9.18 -7.51 4.58
CA ARG A 16 -9.37 -6.10 4.23
C ARG A 16 -8.73 -5.23 5.30
N SER A 17 -8.06 -4.15 4.89
CA SER A 17 -7.49 -3.20 5.84
C SER A 17 -8.58 -2.45 6.61
N TRP A 18 -8.23 -1.98 7.79
CA TRP A 18 -8.95 -0.88 8.41
C TRP A 18 -8.76 0.40 7.59
N LEU A 19 -9.63 1.39 7.80
CA LEU A 19 -9.54 2.69 7.15
C LEU A 19 -8.40 3.54 7.74
N THR A 20 -8.24 3.46 9.07
CA THR A 20 -7.07 3.94 9.83
C THR A 20 -6.82 3.03 11.02
N ASP A 21 -5.67 3.13 11.70
CA ASP A 21 -5.40 2.34 12.92
C ASP A 21 -6.40 2.65 14.07
N GLU A 22 -7.08 3.80 14.00
CA GLU A 22 -8.14 4.20 14.94
C GLU A 22 -9.56 3.83 14.47
N SER A 23 -9.74 3.39 13.21
CA SER A 23 -11.05 3.24 12.58
C SER A 23 -11.21 1.89 11.84
N PRO A 24 -11.92 0.91 12.44
CA PRO A 24 -12.18 -0.41 11.85
C PRO A 24 -13.19 -0.40 10.69
N ALA A 25 -13.47 0.76 10.10
CA ALA A 25 -14.21 0.88 8.86
C ALA A 25 -13.42 0.25 7.69
N GLU A 26 -14.13 -0.05 6.60
CA GLU A 26 -13.50 -0.69 5.43
C GLU A 26 -12.47 0.23 4.74
N GLY A 27 -11.21 -0.17 4.79
CA GLY A 27 -10.11 0.52 4.10
C GLY A 27 -9.89 0.08 2.65
N SER A 28 -8.87 0.70 2.05
CA SER A 28 -8.57 0.67 0.62
C SER A 28 -7.87 -0.61 0.12
N PHE A 29 -7.36 -1.46 1.02
CA PHE A 29 -6.56 -2.65 0.66
C PHE A 29 -7.29 -3.96 0.92
N THR A 30 -7.04 -4.97 0.09
CA THR A 30 -7.50 -6.35 0.31
C THR A 30 -6.48 -7.39 -0.13
N PHE A 31 -6.36 -8.48 0.63
CA PHE A 31 -5.49 -9.62 0.32
C PHE A 31 -6.27 -10.94 0.36
N GLY A 32 -6.10 -11.79 -0.65
CA GLY A 32 -6.79 -13.08 -0.73
C GLY A 32 -6.55 -13.80 -2.05
N MET A 33 -7.33 -14.85 -2.32
CA MET A 33 -7.26 -15.58 -3.59
C MET A 33 -7.74 -14.73 -4.78
N ASP A 34 -7.19 -14.96 -5.97
CA ASP A 34 -7.65 -14.34 -7.21
C ASP A 34 -9.15 -14.64 -7.49
N PRO A 35 -10.03 -13.62 -7.57
CA PRO A 35 -11.46 -13.82 -7.83
C PRO A 35 -11.76 -14.36 -9.23
N ASN A 36 -10.78 -14.40 -10.14
CA ASN A 36 -10.88 -15.09 -11.44
C ASN A 36 -10.67 -16.61 -11.31
N LEU A 37 -10.65 -17.16 -10.09
CA LEU A 37 -10.49 -18.59 -9.78
C LEU A 37 -9.16 -19.19 -10.24
N THR A 38 -8.09 -18.38 -10.33
CA THR A 38 -6.73 -18.88 -10.54
C THR A 38 -6.05 -19.17 -9.21
N ASP A 39 -5.18 -20.18 -9.19
CA ASP A 39 -4.57 -20.74 -7.98
C ASP A 39 -3.39 -19.85 -7.50
N ARG A 40 -3.69 -18.58 -7.17
CA ARG A 40 -2.73 -17.61 -6.61
C ARG A 40 -3.37 -16.73 -5.54
N LEU A 41 -2.54 -16.17 -4.67
CA LEU A 41 -2.87 -15.04 -3.82
C LEU A 41 -2.57 -13.72 -4.54
N ILE A 42 -3.37 -12.70 -4.26
CA ILE A 42 -3.22 -11.35 -4.79
C ILE A 42 -3.39 -10.31 -3.69
N PHE A 43 -2.69 -9.19 -3.86
CA PHE A 43 -2.88 -7.97 -3.09
C PHE A 43 -3.49 -6.90 -4.00
N LYS A 44 -4.59 -6.28 -3.55
CA LYS A 44 -5.32 -5.23 -4.27
C LYS A 44 -5.38 -3.94 -3.45
N TRP A 45 -5.38 -2.82 -4.16
CA TRP A 45 -5.59 -1.47 -3.64
C TRP A 45 -6.64 -0.76 -4.50
N HIS A 46 -7.72 -0.27 -3.89
CA HIS A 46 -8.94 0.18 -4.58
C HIS A 46 -9.47 -0.81 -5.64
N GLY A 47 -9.24 -2.11 -5.42
CA GLY A 47 -9.60 -3.18 -6.36
C GLY A 47 -8.55 -3.48 -7.44
N GLU A 48 -7.58 -2.60 -7.70
CA GLU A 48 -6.50 -2.84 -8.67
C GLU A 48 -5.40 -3.73 -8.08
N VAL A 49 -4.95 -4.73 -8.85
CA VAL A 49 -3.92 -5.69 -8.39
C VAL A 49 -2.54 -5.02 -8.37
N GLN A 50 -1.85 -5.08 -7.23
CA GLN A 50 -0.52 -4.48 -7.05
C GLN A 50 0.59 -5.54 -6.91
N TRP A 51 0.28 -6.71 -6.38
CA TRP A 51 1.20 -7.83 -6.17
C TRP A 51 0.46 -9.16 -6.30
N THR A 52 1.16 -10.23 -6.70
CA THR A 52 0.63 -11.60 -6.75
C THR A 52 1.69 -12.60 -6.33
N SER A 53 1.31 -13.70 -5.66
CA SER A 53 2.21 -14.77 -5.21
C SER A 53 2.90 -15.59 -6.32
N GLY A 54 2.54 -15.35 -7.59
CA GLY A 54 2.68 -16.36 -8.64
C GLY A 54 1.71 -17.55 -8.43
N LEU A 55 1.70 -18.49 -9.36
CA LEU A 55 0.84 -19.67 -9.30
C LEU A 55 1.35 -20.69 -8.27
N TRP A 56 0.43 -21.25 -7.48
CA TRP A 56 0.69 -22.35 -6.57
C TRP A 56 1.09 -23.64 -7.31
N PRO A 57 1.98 -24.50 -6.76
CA PRO A 57 2.80 -24.31 -5.56
C PRO A 57 4.15 -23.61 -5.86
N ASN A 58 4.46 -23.34 -7.12
CA ASN A 58 5.83 -23.04 -7.56
C ASN A 58 6.22 -21.55 -7.52
N GLY A 59 5.28 -20.65 -7.24
CA GLY A 59 5.54 -19.22 -7.07
C GLY A 59 6.60 -18.95 -6.00
N GLU A 60 7.60 -18.14 -6.34
CA GLU A 60 8.79 -17.92 -5.49
C GLU A 60 8.44 -17.28 -4.13
N GLU A 61 7.40 -16.46 -4.12
CA GLU A 61 6.83 -15.86 -2.91
C GLU A 61 6.48 -16.92 -1.87
N PHE A 62 5.83 -18.04 -2.24
CA PHE A 62 5.47 -19.08 -1.27
C PHE A 62 6.69 -19.68 -0.54
N LYS A 63 7.87 -19.70 -1.16
CA LYS A 63 9.13 -20.10 -0.49
C LYS A 63 9.55 -19.04 0.53
N SER A 64 9.53 -17.77 0.13
CA SER A 64 9.86 -16.63 0.99
C SER A 64 8.98 -16.56 2.25
N TRP A 65 7.71 -16.98 2.17
CA TRP A 65 6.84 -17.09 3.34
C TRP A 65 7.15 -18.32 4.22
N VAL A 66 7.52 -19.48 3.64
CA VAL A 66 7.96 -20.68 4.40
C VAL A 66 9.24 -20.41 5.20
N ASP A 67 10.17 -19.64 4.62
CA ASP A 67 11.38 -19.18 5.32
C ASP A 67 11.01 -18.35 6.56
N ARG A 68 10.02 -17.44 6.45
CA ARG A 68 9.42 -16.67 7.56
C ARG A 68 8.50 -17.49 8.49
N GLY A 69 8.34 -18.78 8.28
CA GLY A 69 7.52 -19.65 9.14
C GLY A 69 6.06 -19.82 8.75
N TYR A 70 5.62 -19.23 7.64
CA TYR A 70 4.27 -19.38 7.12
C TYR A 70 4.16 -20.51 6.10
N ASN A 71 3.60 -21.64 6.54
CA ASN A 71 3.33 -22.79 5.68
C ASN A 71 1.95 -22.64 5.03
N PHE A 72 1.93 -22.18 3.78
CA PHE A 72 0.70 -22.16 2.98
C PHE A 72 0.32 -23.56 2.48
N SER A 73 -0.97 -23.73 2.23
CA SER A 73 -1.59 -24.88 1.60
C SER A 73 -2.75 -24.41 0.73
N TYR A 74 -3.00 -25.08 -0.39
CA TYR A 74 -4.13 -24.79 -1.27
C TYR A 74 -5.07 -25.99 -1.33
N THR A 75 -6.37 -25.72 -1.27
CA THR A 75 -7.44 -26.71 -1.40
C THR A 75 -8.41 -26.27 -2.49
N SER A 76 -8.71 -27.19 -3.42
CA SER A 76 -9.71 -26.99 -4.47
C SER A 76 -10.56 -28.24 -4.58
N ASN A 77 -11.85 -28.12 -4.27
CA ASN A 77 -12.86 -29.17 -4.42
C ASN A 77 -14.11 -28.59 -5.11
N GLU A 78 -15.21 -29.36 -5.16
CA GLU A 78 -16.46 -28.93 -5.82
C GLU A 78 -17.23 -27.88 -5.01
N GLN A 79 -16.95 -27.76 -3.72
CA GLN A 79 -17.68 -26.92 -2.76
C GLN A 79 -16.96 -25.57 -2.51
N GLU A 80 -15.63 -25.55 -2.55
CA GLU A 80 -14.80 -24.41 -2.22
C GLU A 80 -13.38 -24.49 -2.82
N LYS A 81 -12.80 -23.30 -3.06
CA LYS A 81 -11.39 -23.12 -3.42
C LYS A 81 -10.77 -22.11 -2.46
N TYR A 82 -9.72 -22.49 -1.75
CA TYR A 82 -9.08 -21.60 -0.77
C TYR A 82 -7.61 -21.94 -0.51
N PHE A 83 -6.86 -20.90 -0.19
CA PHE A 83 -5.60 -21.00 0.54
C PHE A 83 -5.88 -21.04 2.04
N SER A 84 -5.13 -21.85 2.76
CA SER A 84 -4.98 -21.81 4.21
C SER A 84 -3.50 -21.72 4.56
N TYR A 85 -3.18 -21.23 5.75
CA TYR A 85 -1.80 -21.24 6.26
C TYR A 85 -1.78 -21.69 7.72
N SER A 86 -0.65 -22.27 8.12
CA SER A 86 -0.23 -22.45 9.50
C SER A 86 1.08 -21.72 9.74
N VAL A 87 1.37 -21.42 11.01
CA VAL A 87 2.60 -20.74 11.45
C VAL A 87 3.38 -21.70 12.35
N LYS A 88 4.71 -21.58 12.39
CA LYS A 88 5.58 -22.36 13.30
C LYS A 88 5.34 -21.96 14.77
N GLU A 89 5.68 -22.86 15.69
CA GLU A 89 5.37 -22.75 17.14
C GLU A 89 6.17 -21.65 17.86
N ASP A 90 7.21 -21.10 17.24
CA ASP A 90 8.07 -20.01 17.72
C ASP A 90 7.50 -18.60 17.46
N VAL A 91 6.31 -18.51 16.85
CA VAL A 91 5.56 -17.26 16.57
C VAL A 91 4.33 -17.21 17.49
N THR A 92 4.17 -16.17 18.32
CA THR A 92 3.50 -16.29 19.64
C THR A 92 2.33 -15.35 20.02
N SER A 93 1.82 -14.34 19.30
CA SER A 93 1.61 -14.12 17.84
C SER A 93 0.69 -15.13 17.15
N PHE A 94 -0.07 -15.92 17.92
CA PHE A 94 -1.03 -16.90 17.39
C PHE A 94 -2.48 -16.39 17.43
N PRO A 95 -3.22 -16.36 16.30
CA PRO A 95 -2.72 -16.15 14.94
C PRO A 95 -3.57 -15.15 14.14
N SER A 96 -2.94 -14.09 13.59
CA SER A 96 -3.55 -13.28 12.53
C SER A 96 -2.48 -12.69 11.63
N LEU A 97 -2.50 -13.05 10.35
CA LEU A 97 -1.94 -12.21 9.30
C LEU A 97 -2.86 -10.99 9.21
N GLN A 98 -2.34 -9.79 9.47
CA GLN A 98 -3.10 -8.54 9.44
C GLN A 98 -2.67 -7.71 8.23
N ILE A 99 -3.50 -6.74 7.87
CA ILE A 99 -3.27 -5.82 6.75
C ILE A 99 -3.54 -4.40 7.25
N GLY A 100 -2.48 -3.63 7.43
CA GLY A 100 -2.52 -2.30 8.05
C GLY A 100 -3.19 -1.25 7.17
N GLN A 101 -3.47 -0.08 7.76
CA GLN A 101 -3.93 1.08 7.00
C GLN A 101 -2.91 1.52 5.93
N TYR A 102 -1.65 1.12 6.06
CA TYR A 102 -0.58 1.46 5.12
C TYR A 102 -0.41 0.43 3.99
N GLY A 103 -1.26 -0.60 3.95
CA GLY A 103 -1.22 -1.70 2.98
C GLY A 103 -0.19 -2.78 3.30
N ASP A 104 0.62 -2.58 4.33
CA ASP A 104 1.53 -3.53 4.91
C ASP A 104 0.79 -4.79 5.42
N LEU A 105 1.26 -5.96 5.00
CA LEU A 105 0.79 -7.25 5.53
C LEU A 105 1.75 -7.69 6.64
N TYR A 106 1.33 -7.48 7.88
CA TYR A 106 2.16 -7.67 9.07
C TYR A 106 1.67 -8.78 9.98
N ASP A 107 2.60 -9.16 10.87
CA ASP A 107 2.42 -9.90 12.10
C ASP A 107 3.25 -9.22 13.20
N ASP A 108 3.34 -9.82 14.38
CA ASP A 108 4.10 -9.30 15.52
C ASP A 108 5.61 -9.10 15.24
N SER A 109 6.16 -9.64 14.14
CA SER A 109 7.54 -9.38 13.72
C SER A 109 7.71 -8.06 12.93
N GLY A 110 6.61 -7.38 12.60
CA GLY A 110 6.62 -6.14 11.83
C GLY A 110 6.94 -6.34 10.35
N PHE A 111 6.64 -7.53 9.81
CA PHE A 111 6.84 -7.81 8.38
C PHE A 111 5.96 -6.90 7.51
N SER A 112 6.44 -6.56 6.30
CA SER A 112 5.63 -5.92 5.26
C SER A 112 5.93 -6.57 3.92
N ILE A 113 4.87 -7.05 3.27
CA ILE A 113 4.92 -7.54 1.87
C ILE A 113 4.94 -6.37 0.88
N THR A 114 4.59 -5.17 1.32
CA THR A 114 4.39 -4.02 0.45
C THR A 114 5.52 -3.01 0.54
N ASP A 115 6.71 -3.42 0.12
CA ASP A 115 7.69 -2.53 -0.50
C ASP A 115 7.17 -2.06 -1.89
N ILE A 116 5.95 -1.50 -1.95
CA ILE A 116 5.36 -0.89 -3.16
C ILE A 116 5.94 0.54 -3.34
N ALA A 117 7.24 0.69 -3.07
CA ALA A 117 8.06 1.82 -3.43
C ALA A 117 8.52 1.64 -4.88
N ILE A 118 7.58 1.78 -5.83
CA ILE A 118 7.82 1.61 -7.29
C ILE A 118 8.97 2.52 -7.78
N CYS A 119 9.22 3.62 -7.07
CA CYS A 119 10.22 4.62 -7.40
C CYS A 119 11.38 4.61 -6.40
N ASN A 120 12.59 4.31 -6.87
CA ASN A 120 13.80 4.50 -6.07
C ASN A 120 14.04 6.01 -5.83
N ARG A 121 13.57 6.52 -4.68
CA ARG A 121 13.82 7.89 -4.21
C ARG A 121 15.00 8.01 -3.22
N GLY A 122 15.74 6.92 -2.99
CA GLY A 122 16.79 6.87 -1.97
C GLY A 122 16.25 7.14 -0.57
N SER A 123 16.91 8.05 0.16
CA SER A 123 16.55 8.43 1.54
C SER A 123 15.60 9.65 1.62
N SER A 124 14.85 9.95 0.56
CA SER A 124 13.83 11.01 0.57
C SER A 124 12.76 10.77 1.63
N TYR A 125 12.15 11.84 2.13
CA TYR A 125 10.92 11.77 2.92
C TYR A 125 10.00 12.94 2.57
N PHE A 126 8.75 12.91 3.04
CA PHE A 126 7.83 14.04 2.89
C PHE A 126 7.89 14.93 4.13
N GLU A 127 8.15 16.22 3.93
CA GLU A 127 8.09 17.24 4.97
C GLU A 127 6.72 17.96 4.91
N VAL A 128 6.07 18.11 6.05
CA VAL A 128 4.78 18.81 6.16
C VAL A 128 5.01 20.31 6.12
N LYS A 129 4.32 21.02 5.21
CA LYS A 129 4.40 22.49 5.08
C LYS A 129 3.02 23.09 4.85
N SER A 130 2.77 24.29 5.37
CA SER A 130 1.57 25.07 5.03
C SER A 130 1.88 26.11 3.96
N GLY A 131 1.11 26.12 2.87
CA GLY A 131 1.28 27.05 1.75
C GLY A 131 0.48 26.65 0.51
N LEU A 132 1.08 26.89 -0.65
CA LEU A 132 0.54 26.60 -1.98
C LEU A 132 1.61 25.95 -2.87
N MET A 133 1.21 25.39 -4.02
CA MET A 133 2.13 24.96 -5.08
C MET A 133 2.05 25.92 -6.27
N SER A 134 3.13 26.06 -7.02
CA SER A 134 3.25 26.99 -8.15
C SER A 134 2.41 26.62 -9.38
N SER A 135 1.86 25.41 -9.42
CA SER A 135 0.74 25.06 -10.30
C SER A 135 -0.52 25.09 -9.45
N VAL A 136 -1.43 26.02 -9.74
CA VAL A 136 -2.65 26.26 -8.97
C VAL A 136 -3.53 25.01 -8.92
N ASP A 137 -3.56 24.27 -10.02
CA ASP A 137 -4.05 22.90 -10.09
C ASP A 137 -2.89 21.90 -10.13
N GLY A 138 -2.92 20.92 -9.24
CA GLY A 138 -2.25 19.64 -9.38
C GLY A 138 -3.17 18.60 -10.04
N THR A 139 -2.68 17.36 -10.17
CA THR A 139 -3.48 16.24 -10.69
C THR A 139 -4.44 15.75 -9.60
N LYS A 140 -5.72 16.12 -9.74
CA LYS A 140 -6.84 15.69 -8.87
C LYS A 140 -7.43 14.38 -9.40
N PHE A 141 -7.59 13.38 -8.54
CA PHE A 141 -8.14 12.07 -8.94
C PHE A 141 -9.66 12.02 -8.77
N ARG A 142 -10.41 11.33 -9.65
CA ARG A 142 -11.88 11.25 -9.53
C ARG A 142 -12.35 10.46 -8.31
N GLU A 143 -11.52 9.54 -7.82
CA GLU A 143 -11.74 8.77 -6.60
C GLU A 143 -11.49 9.60 -5.31
N SER A 144 -10.94 10.82 -5.44
CA SER A 144 -10.35 11.59 -4.34
C SER A 144 -11.20 11.68 -3.09
N ASN A 145 -12.50 11.95 -3.22
CA ASN A 145 -13.35 12.34 -2.09
C ASN A 145 -13.49 11.26 -1.01
N ASN A 146 -13.20 10.00 -1.36
CA ASN A 146 -13.24 8.86 -0.44
C ASN A 146 -11.84 8.32 -0.12
N MET A 147 -10.77 8.95 -0.61
CA MET A 147 -9.40 8.53 -0.40
C MET A 147 -8.83 9.15 0.87
N THR A 148 -8.12 8.34 1.63
CA THR A 148 -7.32 8.81 2.76
C THR A 148 -6.13 9.64 2.25
N LEU A 149 -5.58 10.47 3.13
CA LEU A 149 -4.30 11.12 2.89
C LEU A 149 -3.19 10.11 2.57
N PHE A 150 -3.24 8.89 3.13
CA PHE A 150 -2.29 7.83 2.83
C PHE A 150 -2.48 7.21 1.44
N ASP A 151 -3.71 7.00 0.97
CA ASP A 151 -3.97 6.61 -0.43
C ASP A 151 -3.40 7.67 -1.38
N CYS A 152 -3.47 8.95 -1.01
CA CYS A 152 -2.84 10.01 -1.79
C CYS A 152 -1.31 9.96 -1.77
N ARG A 153 -0.71 9.66 -0.60
CA ARG A 153 0.72 9.34 -0.51
C ARG A 153 1.09 8.19 -1.46
N LEU A 154 0.36 7.08 -1.47
CA LEU A 154 0.64 5.97 -2.38
C LEU A 154 0.45 6.34 -3.86
N LYS A 155 -0.53 7.18 -4.22
CA LYS A 155 -0.63 7.72 -5.59
C LYS A 155 0.60 8.57 -5.95
N CYS A 156 1.20 9.29 -4.99
CA CYS A 156 2.47 9.99 -5.19
C CYS A 156 3.68 9.04 -5.22
N ASP A 157 3.72 8.00 -4.39
CA ASP A 157 4.85 7.05 -4.28
C ASP A 157 4.95 6.10 -5.47
N LYS A 158 3.83 5.86 -6.17
CA LYS A 158 3.76 5.12 -7.44
C LYS A 158 4.04 6.00 -8.66
N ASN A 159 4.05 7.33 -8.52
CA ASN A 159 4.34 8.26 -9.59
C ASN A 159 5.74 8.86 -9.39
N CYS A 160 6.75 8.34 -10.11
CA CYS A 160 8.15 8.75 -9.91
C CYS A 160 8.45 10.21 -10.33
N SER A 161 7.49 10.88 -10.97
CA SER A 161 7.53 12.31 -11.24
C SER A 161 6.81 13.14 -10.17
N CYS A 162 6.03 12.55 -9.26
CA CYS A 162 5.42 13.25 -8.13
C CYS A 162 6.48 13.71 -7.12
N VAL A 163 6.32 14.94 -6.63
CA VAL A 163 7.16 15.60 -5.61
C VAL A 163 6.35 16.23 -4.47
N ALA A 164 5.02 16.28 -4.57
CA ALA A 164 4.18 16.73 -3.46
C ALA A 164 2.77 16.14 -3.56
N TYR A 165 2.11 15.99 -2.43
CA TYR A 165 0.68 15.63 -2.35
C TYR A 165 -0.05 16.41 -1.25
N ALA A 166 -1.38 16.49 -1.38
CA ALA A 166 -2.27 17.07 -0.38
C ALA A 166 -3.68 16.48 -0.48
N ALA A 167 -4.42 16.57 0.62
CA ALA A 167 -5.87 16.39 0.60
C ALA A 167 -6.54 17.51 -0.23
N THR A 168 -7.74 17.22 -0.76
CA THR A 168 -8.59 18.19 -1.47
C THR A 168 -9.69 18.75 -0.58
N ASN A 169 -10.18 17.98 0.40
CA ASN A 169 -10.96 18.50 1.51
C ASN A 169 -10.03 18.80 2.69
N ARG A 170 -10.29 19.91 3.40
CA ARG A 170 -9.54 20.34 4.59
C ARG A 170 -10.19 19.94 5.92
N GLU A 171 -11.47 19.58 5.89
CA GLU A 171 -12.26 19.33 7.11
C GLU A 171 -12.09 17.91 7.67
N ASN A 172 -11.83 16.94 6.79
CA ASN A 172 -11.73 15.52 7.12
C ASN A 172 -10.46 14.85 6.56
N GLU A 173 -9.53 15.65 6.02
CA GLU A 173 -8.30 15.24 5.32
C GLU A 173 -8.46 14.18 4.21
N THR A 174 -9.68 13.97 3.70
CA THR A 174 -9.91 13.14 2.50
C THR A 174 -9.65 13.94 1.23
N GLY A 175 -9.33 13.23 0.17
CA GLY A 175 -8.97 13.83 -1.10
C GLY A 175 -7.62 13.37 -1.61
N CYS A 176 -7.37 13.61 -2.89
CA CYS A 176 -6.03 13.50 -3.41
C CYS A 176 -5.77 14.44 -4.59
N GLU A 177 -4.76 15.27 -4.40
CA GLU A 177 -4.14 16.10 -5.42
C GLU A 177 -2.62 15.94 -5.31
N ILE A 178 -1.96 15.69 -6.46
CA ILE A 178 -0.51 15.52 -6.52
C ILE A 178 0.13 16.49 -7.51
N TRP A 179 1.38 16.88 -7.24
CA TRP A 179 2.19 17.75 -8.10
C TRP A 179 3.47 17.06 -8.53
N SER A 180 3.92 17.34 -9.76
CA SER A 180 5.10 16.73 -10.36
C SER A 180 6.32 17.66 -10.42
N ARG A 181 7.49 17.07 -10.68
CA ARG A 181 8.78 17.74 -10.90
C ARG A 181 8.62 18.95 -11.83
N GLY A 182 9.23 20.07 -11.45
CA GLY A 182 9.09 21.36 -12.13
C GLY A 182 8.14 22.33 -11.39
N THR A 183 7.19 21.81 -10.61
CA THR A 183 6.44 22.63 -9.65
C THR A 183 7.31 23.05 -8.46
N LYS A 184 6.93 24.15 -7.79
CA LYS A 184 7.63 24.71 -6.63
C LYS A 184 6.63 24.94 -5.50
N PHE A 185 7.04 24.66 -4.26
CA PHE A 185 6.29 25.08 -3.08
C PHE A 185 6.42 26.60 -2.88
N ILE A 186 5.30 27.26 -2.59
CA ILE A 186 5.19 28.69 -2.27
C ILE A 186 4.67 28.79 -0.84
N LYS A 187 5.48 29.32 0.07
CA LYS A 187 5.03 29.59 1.44
C LYS A 187 3.98 30.70 1.40
N SER A 188 2.76 30.40 1.83
CA SER A 188 1.69 31.38 2.03
C SER A 188 1.23 31.37 3.48
N HIS A 189 0.70 32.50 3.93
CA HIS A 189 0.01 32.68 5.21
C HIS A 189 -1.40 33.27 5.02
N THR A 190 -1.97 33.11 3.82
CA THR A 190 -3.37 33.41 3.51
C THR A 190 -4.29 32.29 3.96
N ASP A 191 -5.60 32.56 4.10
CA ASP A 191 -6.62 31.55 4.40
C ASP A 191 -6.68 30.44 3.33
N ASP A 192 -6.27 30.74 2.09
CA ASP A 192 -6.10 29.77 1.01
C ASP A 192 -4.95 28.77 1.22
N SER A 193 -4.06 28.99 2.19
CA SER A 193 -2.99 28.04 2.51
C SER A 193 -3.54 26.69 2.97
N ARG A 194 -2.86 25.60 2.60
CA ARG A 194 -3.18 24.25 3.06
C ARG A 194 -1.94 23.43 3.40
N THR A 195 -2.14 22.37 4.17
CA THR A 195 -1.15 21.32 4.42
C THR A 195 -0.75 20.66 3.10
N ILE A 196 0.55 20.68 2.80
CA ILE A 196 1.18 20.05 1.65
C ILE A 196 2.32 19.19 2.17
N TYR A 197 2.37 17.95 1.69
CA TYR A 197 3.42 16.99 1.97
C TYR A 197 4.41 17.06 0.82
N LEU A 198 5.57 17.67 1.04
CA LEU A 198 6.58 17.95 0.01
C LEU A 198 7.76 16.97 0.10
N GLU A 199 8.09 16.31 -1.00
CA GLU A 199 9.28 15.44 -1.10
C GLU A 199 10.54 16.28 -0.88
N VAL A 200 11.33 15.90 0.12
CA VAL A 200 12.63 16.49 0.43
C VAL A 200 13.70 15.41 0.44
N GLN A 201 14.85 15.74 -0.13
CA GLN A 201 16.05 14.92 -0.07
C GLN A 201 16.87 15.36 1.17
N PRO A 202 17.30 14.43 2.04
CA PRO A 202 18.08 14.78 3.22
C PRO A 202 19.43 15.39 2.80
N LYS A 203 19.94 16.33 3.61
CA LYS A 203 21.19 17.05 3.33
C LYS A 203 22.46 16.22 3.65
N GLY A 204 22.54 15.03 3.09
CA GLY A 204 23.74 14.21 3.01
C GLY A 204 24.64 14.63 1.84
N LYS A 205 25.96 14.47 1.97
CA LYS A 205 26.90 14.81 0.89
C LYS A 205 26.67 13.91 -0.32
N SER A 206 26.63 14.50 -1.52
CA SER A 206 26.70 13.73 -2.77
C SER A 206 27.96 12.87 -2.78
N ALA A 207 27.78 11.55 -2.77
CA ALA A 207 28.86 10.61 -3.02
C ALA A 207 29.16 10.62 -4.53
N SER A 208 30.06 11.50 -4.96
CA SER A 208 30.57 11.50 -6.32
C SER A 208 31.17 10.13 -6.63
N ILE A 209 30.49 9.36 -7.49
CA ILE A 209 31.02 8.09 -8.01
C ILE A 209 32.13 8.42 -9.00
N THR A 210 33.34 8.63 -8.48
CA THR A 210 34.55 8.68 -9.28
C THR A 210 34.73 7.32 -9.94
N ARG A 211 34.44 7.23 -11.25
CA ARG A 211 34.89 6.11 -12.06
C ARG A 211 36.40 6.05 -12.00
N LEU A 212 36.93 5.02 -11.35
CA LEU A 212 38.27 4.54 -11.63
C LEU A 212 38.25 3.90 -13.04
N LEU A 213 39.27 4.24 -13.82
CA LEU A 213 39.65 3.59 -15.07
C LEU A 213 40.90 2.74 -14.81
#